data_AF-A0A7V4NMP8-F1
#
_entry.id   AF-A0A7V4NMP8-F1
#
_cell.length_a   1.000
_cell.length_b   1.000
_cell.length_c   1.000
_cell.angle_alpha   90.00
_cell.angle_beta   90.00
_cell.angle_gamma   90.00
#
_symmetry.space_group_name_H-M   'P 1'
#
loop_
_entity.id
_entity.type
_entity.pdbx_description
1 polymer ?
#
loop_
_entity_poly.entity_id
_entity_poly.type
_entity_poly.pdbx_seq_one_letter_code
_entity_poly.pdbx_strand_id
1 'polypeptide(L)'
;SGRLKALADFTASSSRPGSAAEFTLVDAQQQLDALADQLVESVNTIHRAGVVNVPGGTATGRDFFASGAAFRTAATIALDPLVEASVGNIAAGAAVVAGPPDRVAPGDGSVALEMAGLRLRAIPGLGNVALGEYYTGIVSNVAVGAQAASRGAAAQEALVANADAQRQSVSGVSLDEELVSLTKAQQAYAAAARVVTVADDMMQAVLQMV
;
A
#
# COMPACT_ATOMS: atom_id res chain seq x y z
N SER A 1 -15.41 -20.19 24.95
CA SER A 1 -13.93 -20.10 25.08
C SER A 1 -13.19 -20.41 23.76
N GLY A 2 -13.56 -21.43 22.99
CA GLY A 2 -12.84 -21.81 21.75
C GLY A 2 -12.92 -20.85 20.55
N ARG A 3 -14.01 -20.09 20.36
CA ARG A 3 -14.18 -19.19 19.20
C ARG A 3 -13.29 -17.93 19.26
N LEU A 4 -13.03 -17.41 20.46
CA LEU A 4 -12.11 -16.28 20.67
C LEU A 4 -10.65 -16.72 20.51
N LYS A 5 -10.34 -17.95 20.90
CA LYS A 5 -9.01 -18.55 20.67
C LYS A 5 -8.75 -18.81 19.19
N ALA A 6 -9.75 -19.27 18.43
CA ALA A 6 -9.65 -19.45 16.98
C ALA A 6 -9.51 -18.12 16.22
N LEU A 7 -10.18 -17.05 16.67
CA LEU A 7 -10.01 -15.71 16.11
C LEU A 7 -8.64 -15.11 16.46
N ALA A 8 -8.18 -15.27 17.70
CA ALA A 8 -6.85 -14.85 18.12
C ALA A 8 -5.74 -15.63 17.39
N ASP A 9 -5.91 -16.94 17.18
CA ASP A 9 -4.99 -17.80 16.44
C ASP A 9 -4.99 -17.48 14.93
N PHE A 10 -6.12 -17.04 14.35
CA PHE A 10 -6.18 -16.56 12.96
C PHE A 10 -5.46 -15.21 12.80
N THR A 11 -5.69 -14.26 13.71
CA THR A 11 -4.96 -12.97 13.72
C THR A 11 -3.48 -13.14 14.07
N ALA A 12 -3.12 -14.17 14.84
CA ALA A 12 -1.72 -14.51 15.12
C ALA A 12 -1.07 -15.28 13.97
N SER A 13 -1.86 -15.98 13.14
CA SER A 13 -1.37 -16.64 11.93
C SER A 13 -1.03 -15.64 10.83
N SER A 14 -1.73 -14.51 10.74
CA SER A 14 -1.32 -13.41 9.85
C SER A 14 -0.06 -12.68 10.32
N SER A 15 0.34 -12.84 11.59
CA SER A 15 1.57 -12.27 12.15
C SER A 15 2.72 -13.28 12.30
N ARG A 16 2.65 -14.45 11.66
CA ARG A 16 3.77 -15.41 11.69
C ARG A 16 4.93 -14.88 10.83
N PRO A 17 6.10 -14.57 11.42
CA PRO A 17 7.28 -14.23 10.65
C PRO A 17 7.80 -15.51 9.99
N GLY A 18 7.44 -15.75 8.72
CA GLY A 18 7.90 -16.93 8.00
C GLY A 18 7.08 -17.38 6.78
N SER A 19 5.86 -16.89 6.58
CA SER A 19 5.22 -16.95 5.25
C SER A 19 5.59 -15.68 4.50
N ALA A 20 6.39 -15.79 3.43
CA ALA A 20 6.83 -14.72 2.52
C ALA A 20 6.57 -13.32 3.08
N ALA A 21 7.53 -12.78 3.86
CA ALA A 21 7.43 -11.50 4.56
C ALA A 21 6.58 -10.52 3.75
N GLU A 22 5.39 -10.22 4.25
CA GLU A 22 4.41 -9.38 3.56
C GLU A 22 5.06 -8.03 3.34
N PHE A 23 5.52 -7.78 2.12
CA PHE A 23 6.21 -6.55 1.78
C PHE A 23 5.23 -5.39 1.98
N THR A 24 5.49 -4.58 2.98
CA THR A 24 4.58 -3.51 3.39
C THR A 24 4.91 -2.21 2.69
N LEU A 25 3.98 -1.25 2.73
CA LEU A 25 4.26 0.11 2.31
C LEU A 25 5.35 0.78 3.16
N VAL A 26 5.54 0.33 4.41
CA VAL A 26 6.63 0.82 5.29
C VAL A 26 7.99 0.34 4.76
N ASP A 27 8.08 -0.92 4.32
CA ASP A 27 9.31 -1.45 3.70
C ASP A 27 9.63 -0.71 2.39
N ALA A 28 8.61 -0.44 1.57
CA ALA A 28 8.78 0.35 0.35
C ALA A 28 9.28 1.76 0.63
N GLN A 29 8.74 2.42 1.67
CA GLN A 29 9.20 3.75 2.10
C GLN A 29 10.66 3.73 2.56
N GLN A 30 11.05 2.76 3.40
CA GLN A 30 12.43 2.62 3.86
C GLN A 30 13.39 2.38 2.70
N GLN A 31 12.99 1.57 1.71
CA GLN A 31 13.81 1.35 0.51
C GLN A 31 13.92 2.63 -0.34
N LEU A 32 12.83 3.38 -0.51
CA LEU A 32 12.88 4.67 -1.21
C LEU A 32 13.79 5.69 -0.49
N ASP A 33 13.75 5.72 0.84
CA ASP A 33 14.63 6.58 1.63
C ASP A 33 16.09 6.16 1.51
N ALA A 34 16.39 4.86 1.55
CA ALA A 34 17.74 4.35 1.29
C ALA A 34 18.22 4.71 -0.13
N LEU A 35 17.35 4.60 -1.13
CA LEU A 35 17.66 5.02 -2.50
C LEU A 35 17.98 6.53 -2.57
N ALA A 36 17.18 7.36 -1.91
CA ALA A 36 17.38 8.81 -1.87
C ALA A 36 18.69 9.18 -1.16
N ASP A 37 18.99 8.58 -0.01
CA ASP A 37 20.25 8.82 0.71
C ASP A 37 21.47 8.49 -0.16
N GLN A 38 21.46 7.33 -0.82
CA GLN A 38 22.56 6.90 -1.68
C GLN A 38 22.68 7.73 -2.95
N LEU A 39 21.56 8.22 -3.50
CA LEU A 39 21.56 9.17 -4.61
C LEU A 39 22.20 10.50 -4.19
N VAL A 40 21.78 11.07 -3.06
CA VAL A 40 22.31 12.33 -2.51
C VAL A 40 23.81 12.20 -2.26
N GLU A 41 24.23 11.14 -1.58
CA GLU A 41 25.65 10.92 -1.27
C GLU A 41 26.49 10.75 -2.53
N SER A 42 26.03 9.93 -3.48
CA SER A 42 26.77 9.67 -4.72
C SER A 42 26.90 10.92 -5.59
N VAL A 43 25.82 11.70 -5.73
CA VAL A 43 25.80 12.94 -6.49
C VAL A 43 26.67 14.00 -5.83
N ASN A 44 26.50 14.23 -4.52
CA ASN A 44 27.30 15.22 -3.81
C ASN A 44 28.80 14.85 -3.81
N THR A 45 29.14 13.56 -3.69
CA THR A 45 30.53 13.11 -3.79
C THR A 45 31.16 13.50 -5.12
N ILE A 46 30.48 13.24 -6.24
CA ILE A 46 30.98 13.59 -7.57
C ILE A 46 31.00 15.11 -7.76
N HIS A 47 29.93 15.80 -7.37
CA HIS A 47 29.82 17.25 -7.54
C HIS A 47 30.86 18.03 -6.74
N ARG A 48 31.20 17.59 -5.52
CA ARG A 48 32.26 18.19 -4.68
C ARG A 48 33.65 18.09 -5.33
N ALA A 49 33.89 17.08 -6.15
CA ALA A 49 35.14 16.92 -6.89
C ALA A 49 35.26 17.89 -8.08
N GLY A 50 34.12 18.44 -8.54
CA GLY A 50 34.09 19.42 -9.61
C GLY A 50 34.43 20.84 -9.17
N VAL A 51 34.64 21.70 -10.16
CA VAL A 51 34.94 23.12 -10.00
C VAL A 51 33.78 23.99 -10.50
N VAL A 52 33.56 25.11 -9.84
CA VAL A 52 32.58 26.14 -10.24
C VAL A 52 33.26 27.49 -10.39
N ASN A 53 32.70 28.36 -11.23
CA ASN A 53 33.14 29.75 -11.32
C ASN A 53 32.51 30.56 -10.18
N VAL A 54 33.33 31.31 -9.46
CA VAL A 54 32.90 32.24 -8.41
C VAL A 54 33.45 33.64 -8.68
N PRO A 55 32.88 34.69 -8.08
CA PRO A 55 33.48 36.01 -8.17
C PRO A 55 34.94 35.95 -7.71
N GLY A 56 35.87 36.30 -8.62
CA GLY A 56 37.30 36.31 -8.35
C GLY A 56 38.06 35.00 -8.55
N GLY A 57 37.44 33.92 -9.06
CA GLY A 57 38.16 32.67 -9.34
C GLY A 57 37.27 31.44 -9.49
N THR A 58 37.77 30.31 -9.00
CA THR A 58 37.05 29.03 -8.95
C THR A 58 36.91 28.52 -7.52
N ALA A 59 35.90 27.69 -7.27
CA ALA A 59 35.71 26.98 -6.00
C ALA A 59 35.39 25.50 -6.23
N THR A 60 35.73 24.66 -5.25
CA THR A 60 35.42 23.22 -5.21
C THR A 60 34.61 22.89 -3.96
N GLY A 61 34.23 21.62 -3.78
CA GLY A 61 33.64 21.14 -2.53
C GLY A 61 32.19 21.58 -2.30
N ARG A 62 31.49 21.97 -3.37
CA ARG A 62 30.08 22.33 -3.29
C ARG A 62 29.18 21.11 -3.37
N ASP A 63 28.10 21.15 -2.60
CA ASP A 63 27.03 20.17 -2.69
C ASP A 63 26.07 20.50 -3.83
N PHE A 64 25.50 19.47 -4.44
CA PHE A 64 24.41 19.62 -5.41
C PHE A 64 23.06 19.57 -4.69
N PHE A 65 22.90 18.58 -3.82
CA PHE A 65 21.77 18.43 -2.91
C PHE A 65 22.13 18.91 -1.51
N ALA A 66 21.18 19.49 -0.79
CA ALA A 66 21.37 19.92 0.59
C ALA A 66 21.89 18.77 1.46
N SER A 67 22.89 19.07 2.29
CA SER A 67 23.54 18.06 3.14
C SER A 67 23.00 18.06 4.57
N GLY A 68 23.20 16.93 5.26
CA GLY A 68 22.67 16.67 6.60
C GLY A 68 21.53 15.65 6.61
N ALA A 69 21.29 15.03 7.77
CA ALA A 69 20.33 13.93 7.93
C ALA A 69 18.89 14.30 7.52
N ALA A 70 18.54 15.58 7.62
CA ALA A 70 17.20 16.07 7.27
C ALA A 70 16.88 15.94 5.78
N PHE A 71 17.87 15.83 4.89
CA PHE A 71 17.70 15.81 3.43
C PHE A 71 18.02 14.45 2.79
N ARG A 72 18.06 13.38 3.59
CA ARG A 72 18.46 12.03 3.14
C ARG A 72 17.28 11.10 2.83
N THR A 73 16.04 11.59 2.86
CA THR A 73 14.85 10.76 2.60
C THR A 73 14.24 11.12 1.24
N ALA A 74 13.43 10.22 0.68
CA ALA A 74 12.73 10.48 -0.58
C ALA A 74 11.75 11.66 -0.46
N ALA A 75 11.22 11.90 0.74
CA ALA A 75 10.30 13.00 1.01
C ALA A 75 10.99 14.35 1.22
N THR A 76 12.27 14.36 1.61
CA THR A 76 12.97 15.57 2.06
C THR A 76 14.17 15.96 1.22
N ILE A 77 14.55 15.15 0.23
CA ILE A 77 15.62 15.50 -0.71
C ILE A 77 15.36 16.88 -1.35
N ALA A 78 16.38 17.73 -1.32
CA ALA A 78 16.31 19.11 -1.81
C ALA A 78 17.65 19.55 -2.39
N LEU A 79 17.65 20.60 -3.23
CA LEU A 79 18.88 21.18 -3.77
C LEU A 79 19.65 21.94 -2.70
N ASP A 80 20.97 22.05 -2.87
CA ASP A 80 21.77 22.91 -2.01
C ASP A 80 21.40 24.39 -2.22
N PRO A 81 21.26 25.22 -1.17
CA PRO A 81 20.85 26.62 -1.32
C PRO A 81 21.74 27.44 -2.27
N LEU A 82 23.02 27.10 -2.41
CA LEU A 82 23.90 27.77 -3.37
C LEU A 82 23.52 27.40 -4.80
N VAL A 83 23.20 26.13 -5.06
CA VAL A 83 22.74 25.67 -6.38
C VAL A 83 21.37 26.26 -6.71
N GLU A 84 20.46 26.33 -5.73
CA GLU A 84 19.15 27.00 -5.90
C GLU A 84 19.31 28.48 -6.24
N ALA A 85 20.24 29.17 -5.59
CA ALA A 85 20.49 30.59 -5.82
C ALA A 85 21.08 30.87 -7.21
N SER A 86 21.84 29.93 -7.79
CA SER A 86 22.40 30.08 -9.14
C SER A 86 22.86 28.77 -9.74
N VAL A 87 22.41 28.50 -10.97
CA VAL A 87 22.89 27.40 -11.81
C VAL A 87 24.40 27.46 -12.10
N GLY A 88 25.04 28.63 -11.96
CA GLY A 88 26.50 28.77 -12.08
C GLY A 88 27.29 28.04 -10.99
N ASN A 89 26.59 27.59 -9.94
CA ASN A 89 27.14 26.81 -8.85
C ASN A 89 27.05 25.30 -9.07
N ILE A 90 26.57 24.86 -10.24
CA ILE A 90 26.61 23.46 -10.66
C ILE A 90 27.99 23.15 -11.25
N ALA A 91 28.72 22.24 -10.62
CA ALA A 91 30.04 21.80 -11.05
C ALA A 91 29.94 20.77 -12.18
N ALA A 92 29.97 21.23 -13.43
CA ALA A 92 29.88 20.35 -14.61
C ALA A 92 31.23 19.76 -15.04
N GLY A 93 32.35 20.38 -14.65
CA GLY A 93 33.72 19.98 -15.01
C GLY A 93 34.68 20.06 -13.83
N ALA A 94 35.91 19.59 -14.04
CA ALA A 94 36.96 19.51 -13.03
C ALA A 94 38.24 20.29 -13.44
N ALA A 95 38.42 20.58 -14.73
CA ALA A 95 39.59 21.28 -15.24
C ALA A 95 39.48 22.80 -15.04
N VAL A 96 40.61 23.42 -14.67
CA VAL A 96 40.73 24.87 -14.48
C VAL A 96 41.74 25.43 -15.48
N VAL A 97 41.39 26.53 -16.12
CA VAL A 97 42.28 27.36 -16.94
C VAL A 97 42.77 28.51 -16.07
N ALA A 98 44.09 28.58 -15.87
CA ALA A 98 44.70 29.63 -15.07
C ALA A 98 44.57 31.00 -15.73
N GLY A 99 44.24 32.04 -14.95
CA GLY A 99 44.09 33.41 -15.44
C GLY A 99 43.76 34.43 -14.35
N PRO A 100 43.66 35.74 -14.67
CA PRO A 100 43.15 36.74 -13.77
C PRO A 100 41.66 37.05 -14.06
N PRO A 101 40.68 36.34 -13.46
CA PRO A 101 40.79 35.23 -12.50
C PRO A 101 40.77 33.85 -13.17
N ASP A 102 41.12 32.80 -12.40
CA ASP A 102 41.03 31.41 -12.82
C ASP A 102 39.59 31.04 -13.19
N ARG A 103 39.40 30.15 -14.17
CA ARG A 103 38.06 29.76 -14.64
C ARG A 103 37.98 28.26 -14.92
N VAL A 104 36.79 27.71 -14.79
CA VAL A 104 36.51 26.34 -15.26
C VAL A 104 36.78 26.26 -16.77
N ALA A 105 37.43 25.19 -17.21
CA ALA A 105 37.77 24.97 -18.61
C ALA A 105 36.50 24.95 -19.48
N PRO A 106 36.38 25.83 -20.50
CA PRO A 106 35.22 25.84 -21.37
C PRO A 106 35.01 24.49 -22.06
N GLY A 107 33.78 23.97 -22.00
CA GLY A 107 33.42 22.69 -22.61
C GLY A 107 33.78 21.44 -21.79
N ASP A 108 34.37 21.58 -20.60
CA ASP A 108 34.57 20.45 -19.70
C ASP A 108 33.25 20.02 -19.04
N GLY A 109 32.75 18.86 -19.45
CA GLY A 109 31.56 18.20 -18.90
C GLY A 109 31.87 16.89 -18.18
N SER A 110 33.12 16.66 -17.77
CA SER A 110 33.58 15.39 -17.19
C SER A 110 32.81 14.98 -15.93
N VAL A 111 32.55 15.92 -15.03
CA VAL A 111 31.80 15.68 -13.78
C VAL A 111 30.34 15.39 -14.10
N ALA A 112 29.73 16.14 -15.02
CA ALA A 112 28.36 15.87 -15.46
C ALA A 112 28.22 14.48 -16.12
N LEU A 113 29.22 14.05 -16.89
CA LEU A 113 29.27 12.72 -17.49
C LEU A 113 29.40 11.63 -16.42
N GLU A 114 30.23 11.84 -15.39
CA GLU A 114 30.38 10.92 -14.27
C GLU A 114 29.07 10.80 -13.47
N MET A 115 28.40 11.91 -13.20
CA MET A 115 27.08 11.93 -12.55
C MET A 115 26.04 11.16 -13.38
N ALA A 116 26.02 11.31 -14.71
CA ALA A 116 25.14 10.55 -15.58
C ALA A 116 25.43 9.03 -15.53
N GLY A 117 26.69 8.66 -15.31
CA GLY A 117 27.13 7.27 -15.11
C GLY A 117 26.58 6.59 -13.86
N LEU A 118 26.14 7.36 -12.84
CA LEU A 118 25.58 6.82 -11.59
C LEU A 118 24.41 5.87 -11.82
N ARG A 119 23.62 6.09 -12.87
CA ARG A 119 22.46 5.26 -13.21
C ARG A 119 22.82 3.78 -13.35
N LEU A 120 24.03 3.47 -13.81
CA LEU A 120 24.51 2.11 -14.10
C LEU A 120 25.56 1.62 -13.09
N ARG A 121 25.98 2.48 -12.15
CA ARG A 121 27.04 2.12 -11.19
C ARG A 121 26.43 1.36 -10.02
N ALA A 122 27.03 0.22 -9.69
CA ALA A 122 26.69 -0.52 -8.48
C ALA A 122 27.04 0.31 -7.23
N ILE A 123 26.08 0.45 -6.32
CA ILE A 123 26.26 1.20 -5.08
C ILE A 123 26.30 0.24 -3.88
N PRO A 124 27.41 0.20 -3.12
CA PRO A 124 27.53 -0.69 -1.96
C PRO A 124 26.42 -0.52 -0.92
N GLY A 125 25.99 0.72 -0.65
CA GLY A 125 24.90 1.02 0.29
C GLY A 125 23.52 0.50 -0.13
N LEU A 126 23.36 0.07 -1.38
CA LEU A 126 22.14 -0.58 -1.89
C LEU A 126 22.30 -2.10 -2.07
N GLY A 127 23.42 -2.68 -1.63
CA GLY A 127 23.71 -4.10 -1.84
C GLY A 127 24.40 -4.40 -3.18
N ASN A 128 25.22 -3.47 -3.68
CA ASN A 128 25.94 -3.58 -4.96
C ASN A 128 25.05 -3.70 -6.20
N VAL A 129 23.89 -3.05 -6.19
CA VAL A 129 23.03 -2.89 -7.36
C VAL A 129 23.03 -1.45 -7.85
N ALA A 130 22.65 -1.26 -9.12
CA ALA A 130 22.52 0.08 -9.68
C ALA A 130 21.24 0.78 -9.17
N LEU A 131 21.24 2.12 -9.13
CA LEU A 131 20.08 2.92 -8.68
C LEU A 131 18.78 2.53 -9.40
N GLY A 132 18.85 2.36 -10.72
CA GLY A 132 17.69 2.02 -11.54
C GLY A 132 17.16 0.60 -11.30
N GLU A 133 18.06 -0.36 -11.06
CA GLU A 133 17.70 -1.74 -10.72
C GLU A 133 17.05 -1.81 -9.35
N TYR A 134 17.63 -1.12 -8.36
CA TYR A 134 17.08 -1.01 -7.01
C TYR A 134 15.66 -0.44 -7.04
N TYR A 135 15.47 0.68 -7.73
CA TYR A 135 14.14 1.30 -7.88
C TYR A 135 13.13 0.35 -8.55
N THR A 136 13.53 -0.35 -9.61
CA THR A 136 12.67 -1.33 -10.30
C THR A 136 12.28 -2.48 -9.37
N GLY A 137 13.18 -2.90 -8.47
CA GLY A 137 12.91 -3.88 -7.42
C GLY A 137 11.84 -3.42 -6.43
N ILE A 138 11.92 -2.17 -5.96
CA ILE A 138 10.91 -1.58 -5.06
C ILE A 138 9.52 -1.64 -5.72
N VAL A 139 9.41 -1.14 -6.96
CA VAL A 139 8.12 -1.11 -7.69
C VAL A 139 7.56 -2.52 -7.88
N SER A 140 8.43 -3.48 -8.20
CA SER A 140 8.04 -4.88 -8.38
C SER A 140 7.52 -5.50 -7.08
N ASN A 141 8.17 -5.24 -5.94
CA ASN A 141 7.72 -5.72 -4.63
C ASN A 141 6.37 -5.11 -4.23
N VAL A 142 6.17 -3.79 -4.45
CA VAL A 142 4.88 -3.13 -4.23
C VAL A 142 3.80 -3.77 -5.09
N ALA A 143 4.07 -4.02 -6.38
CA ALA A 143 3.11 -4.62 -7.29
C ALA A 143 2.71 -6.05 -6.87
N VAL A 144 3.67 -6.86 -6.44
CA VAL A 144 3.42 -8.21 -5.91
C VAL A 144 2.57 -8.15 -4.64
N GLY A 145 2.89 -7.24 -3.72
CA GLY A 145 2.13 -7.01 -2.49
C GLY A 145 0.68 -6.59 -2.78
N ALA A 146 0.48 -5.63 -3.69
CA ALA A 146 -0.84 -5.18 -4.11
C ALA A 146 -1.67 -6.32 -4.73
N GLN A 147 -1.05 -7.15 -5.57
CA GLN A 147 -1.70 -8.32 -6.17
C GLN A 147 -2.05 -9.40 -5.15
N ALA A 148 -1.24 -9.57 -4.10
CA ALA A 148 -1.55 -10.46 -2.99
C ALA A 148 -2.74 -9.94 -2.17
N ALA A 149 -2.73 -8.65 -1.80
CA ALA A 149 -3.81 -8.01 -1.06
C ALA A 149 -5.15 -8.06 -1.81
N SER A 150 -5.15 -7.76 -3.11
CA SER A 150 -6.34 -7.85 -3.97
C SER A 150 -6.93 -9.27 -4.01
N ARG A 151 -6.08 -10.29 -4.19
CA ARG A 151 -6.51 -11.70 -4.14
C ARG A 151 -7.06 -12.09 -2.77
N GLY A 152 -6.44 -11.61 -1.69
CA GLY A 152 -6.90 -11.83 -0.32
C GLY A 152 -8.29 -11.21 -0.07
N ALA A 153 -8.50 -9.98 -0.53
CA ALA A 153 -9.78 -9.30 -0.43
C ALA A 153 -10.89 -10.06 -1.18
N ALA A 154 -10.64 -10.46 -2.43
CA ALA A 154 -11.59 -11.24 -3.23
C ALA A 154 -11.94 -12.60 -2.59
N ALA A 155 -10.94 -13.28 -2.00
CA ALA A 155 -11.17 -14.52 -1.28
C ALA A 155 -12.04 -14.30 -0.02
N GLN A 156 -11.79 -13.23 0.72
CA GLN A 156 -12.58 -12.88 1.91
C GLN A 156 -14.02 -12.51 1.54
N GLU A 157 -14.23 -11.76 0.46
CA GLU A 157 -15.57 -11.46 -0.07
C GLU A 157 -16.33 -12.74 -0.43
N ALA A 158 -15.67 -13.69 -1.12
CA ALA A 158 -16.27 -14.98 -1.44
C ALA A 158 -16.64 -15.79 -0.19
N LEU A 159 -15.82 -15.76 0.86
CA LEU A 159 -16.12 -16.42 2.14
C LEU A 159 -17.32 -15.77 2.84
N VAL A 160 -17.40 -14.44 2.86
CA VAL A 160 -18.54 -13.71 3.41
C VAL A 160 -19.82 -14.05 2.65
N ALA A 161 -19.78 -14.03 1.31
CA ALA A 161 -20.93 -14.38 0.48
C ALA A 161 -21.43 -15.82 0.74
N ASN A 162 -20.50 -16.78 0.86
CA ASN A 162 -20.86 -18.17 1.20
C ASN A 162 -21.47 -18.29 2.60
N ALA A 163 -20.92 -17.58 3.60
CA ALA A 163 -21.46 -17.58 4.95
C ALA A 163 -22.86 -16.95 5.01
N ASP A 164 -23.10 -15.87 4.26
CA ASP A 164 -24.42 -15.26 4.14
C ASP A 164 -25.42 -16.19 3.46
N ALA A 165 -25.03 -16.89 2.39
CA ALA A 165 -25.87 -17.88 1.72
C ALA A 165 -26.24 -19.05 2.65
N GLN A 166 -25.29 -19.55 3.45
CA GLN A 166 -25.58 -20.58 4.46
C GLN A 166 -26.49 -20.07 5.57
N ARG A 167 -26.32 -18.81 5.99
CA ARG A 167 -27.22 -18.20 6.97
C ARG A 167 -28.65 -18.11 6.43
N GLN A 168 -28.80 -17.71 5.16
CA GLN A 168 -30.09 -17.67 4.48
C GLN A 168 -30.69 -19.05 4.26
N SER A 169 -29.92 -20.10 4.01
CA SER A 169 -30.49 -21.46 3.85
C SER A 169 -31.01 -22.07 5.15
N VAL A 170 -30.40 -21.71 6.29
CA VAL A 170 -30.83 -22.20 7.62
C VAL A 170 -31.90 -21.31 8.24
N SER A 171 -31.78 -19.99 8.08
CA SER A 171 -32.67 -19.00 8.72
C SER A 171 -33.73 -18.43 7.80
N GLY A 172 -33.64 -18.71 6.50
CA GLY A 172 -34.64 -18.33 5.52
C GLY A 172 -35.86 -19.22 5.69
N VAL A 173 -36.91 -18.67 6.30
CA VAL A 173 -38.22 -19.28 6.29
C VAL A 173 -38.73 -19.26 4.85
N SER A 174 -39.15 -20.41 4.34
CA SER A 174 -39.79 -20.45 3.03
C SER A 174 -41.19 -19.85 3.15
N LEU A 175 -41.44 -18.70 2.49
CA LEU A 175 -42.74 -18.03 2.48
C LEU A 175 -43.88 -18.98 2.08
N ASP A 176 -43.59 -19.95 1.22
CA ASP A 176 -44.55 -20.97 0.80
C ASP A 176 -44.88 -21.97 1.92
N GLU A 177 -43.89 -22.37 2.73
CA GLU A 177 -44.14 -23.22 3.91
C GLU A 177 -44.91 -22.46 5.00
N GLU A 178 -44.62 -21.16 5.16
CA GLU A 178 -45.35 -20.29 6.07
C GLU A 178 -46.79 -20.08 5.58
N LEU A 179 -47.01 -19.88 4.27
CA LEU A 179 -48.34 -19.81 3.65
C LEU A 179 -49.12 -21.11 3.77
N VAL A 180 -48.48 -22.26 3.58
CA VAL A 180 -49.12 -23.56 3.78
C VAL A 180 -49.52 -23.76 5.24
N SER A 181 -48.64 -23.40 6.19
CA SER A 181 -48.96 -23.46 7.62
C SER A 181 -50.10 -22.51 7.99
N LEU A 182 -50.09 -21.30 7.44
CA LEU A 182 -51.16 -20.32 7.62
C LEU A 182 -52.49 -20.82 7.04
N THR A 183 -52.48 -21.37 5.83
CA THR A 183 -53.68 -21.94 5.18
C THR A 183 -54.22 -23.12 5.96
N LYS A 184 -53.35 -24.01 6.45
CA LYS A 184 -53.74 -25.13 7.34
C LYS A 184 -54.37 -24.60 8.64
N ALA A 185 -53.78 -23.59 9.25
CA ALA A 185 -54.32 -22.97 10.47
C ALA A 185 -55.70 -22.33 10.20
N GLN A 186 -55.88 -21.64 9.07
CA GLN A 186 -57.16 -21.08 8.65
C GLN A 186 -58.22 -22.16 8.41
N GLN A 187 -57.87 -23.25 7.73
CA GLN A 187 -58.79 -24.38 7.51
C GLN A 187 -59.17 -25.07 8.82
N ALA A 188 -58.21 -25.31 9.70
CA ALA A 188 -58.46 -25.89 11.02
C ALA A 188 -59.38 -24.98 11.86
N TYR A 189 -59.18 -23.65 11.80
CA TYR A 189 -60.04 -22.69 12.48
C TYR A 189 -61.47 -22.71 11.92
N ALA A 190 -61.63 -22.72 10.59
CA ALA A 190 -62.95 -22.83 9.95
C ALA A 190 -63.66 -24.15 10.27
N ALA A 191 -62.91 -25.26 10.36
CA ALA A 191 -63.45 -26.55 10.78
C ALA A 191 -63.89 -26.52 12.25
N ALA A 192 -63.08 -25.95 13.15
CA ALA A 192 -63.43 -25.77 14.55
C ALA A 192 -64.68 -24.90 14.73
N ALA A 193 -64.80 -23.81 13.96
CA ALA A 193 -65.99 -22.97 13.96
C ALA A 193 -67.25 -23.75 13.54
N ARG A 194 -67.17 -24.60 12.50
CA ARG A 194 -68.29 -25.48 12.10
C ARG A 194 -68.66 -26.49 13.18
N VAL A 195 -67.67 -27.10 13.85
CA VAL A 195 -67.93 -28.04 14.96
C VAL A 195 -68.67 -27.32 16.09
N VAL A 196 -68.29 -26.07 16.40
CA VAL A 196 -68.99 -25.24 17.40
C VAL A 196 -70.42 -24.96 16.95
N THR A 197 -70.65 -24.59 15.67
CA THR A 197 -72.01 -24.39 15.14
C THR A 197 -72.86 -25.65 15.25
N VAL A 198 -72.33 -26.81 14.86
CA VAL A 198 -73.06 -28.08 14.96
C VAL A 198 -73.34 -28.44 16.43
N ALA A 199 -72.40 -28.19 17.34
CA ALA A 199 -72.63 -28.38 18.76
C ALA A 199 -73.72 -27.45 19.31
N ASP A 200 -73.76 -26.19 18.86
CA ASP A 200 -74.81 -25.22 19.21
C ASP A 200 -76.18 -25.66 18.68
N ASP A 201 -76.24 -26.12 17.43
CA ASP A 201 -77.46 -26.66 16.81
C ASP A 201 -77.97 -27.89 17.57
N MET A 202 -77.08 -28.81 17.98
CA MET A 202 -77.46 -29.95 18.82
C MET A 202 -77.95 -29.50 20.20
N MET A 203 -77.34 -28.48 20.79
CA MET A 203 -77.77 -27.92 22.08
C MET A 203 -79.18 -27.33 21.98
N GLN A 204 -79.46 -26.58 20.91
CA GLN A 204 -80.79 -26.03 20.66
C GLN A 204 -81.84 -27.11 20.40
N ALA A 205 -81.52 -28.17 19.65
CA ALA A 205 -82.45 -29.27 19.40
C ALA A 205 -82.83 -30.02 20.68
N VAL A 206 -81.88 -30.26 21.58
CA VAL A 206 -82.16 -30.87 22.90
C VAL A 206 -83.05 -29.95 23.75
N LEU A 207 -82.79 -28.65 23.74
CA LEU A 207 -83.61 -27.67 24.48
C LEU A 207 -85.04 -27.55 23.94
N GLN A 208 -85.28 -27.81 22.66
CA GLN A 208 -86.63 -27.79 22.06
C GLN A 208 -87.44 -29.08 22.29
N MET A 209 -86.81 -30.17 22.72
CA MET A 209 -87.50 -31.44 23.03
C MET A 209 -88.03 -31.51 24.49
N VAL A 210 -87.71 -30.50 25.31
CA VAL A 210 -88.22 -30.34 26.68
C VAL A 210 -89.28 -29.24 26.70
#